data_AF-A0A227IZA9-F1
#
_entry.id   AF-A0A227IZA9-F1
#
_cell.length_a   1.000
_cell.length_b   1.000
_cell.length_c   1.000
_cell.angle_alpha   90.00
_cell.angle_beta   90.00
_cell.angle_gamma   90.00
#
_symmetry.space_group_name_H-M   'P 1'
#
loop_
_entity.id
_entity.type
_entity.pdbx_description
1 polymer ?
#
loop_
_entity_poly.entity_id
_entity_poly.type
_entity_poly.pdbx_seq_one_letter_code
_entity_poly.pdbx_strand_id
1 'polypeptide(L)'
;SMSPLEIWCNESQERYVLAVAPENMEAFDAICKRERAPYAVVGVATEERHLTLEDSHFDNTPIDMPMDILLGKTPKMHREATTLKVDS
;
A
#
# COMPACT_ATOMS: atom_id res chain seq x y z
N SER A 1 21.75 1.66 0.85
CA SER A 1 20.39 1.09 1.00
C SER A 1 19.40 2.23 0.86
N MET A 2 18.17 1.95 0.41
CA MET A 2 17.06 2.91 0.45
C MET A 2 16.58 3.08 1.89
N SER A 3 16.07 4.26 2.23
CA SER A 3 15.39 4.54 3.51
C SER A 3 14.03 3.84 3.60
N PRO A 4 13.45 3.66 4.81
CA PRO A 4 12.10 3.10 4.96
C PRO A 4 11.04 3.85 4.16
N LEU A 5 11.15 5.19 4.08
CA LEU A 5 10.26 6.03 3.27
C LEU A 5 10.38 5.70 1.77
N GLU A 6 11.60 5.58 1.25
CA GLU A 6 11.83 5.24 -0.15
C GLU A 6 11.34 3.82 -0.47
N ILE A 7 11.52 2.86 0.43
CA ILE A 7 11.02 1.48 0.26
C ILE A 7 9.48 1.44 0.23
N TRP A 8 8.81 2.23 1.07
CA TRP A 8 7.35 2.23 1.18
C TRP A 8 6.64 3.07 0.11
N CYS A 9 7.18 4.25 -0.23
CA CYS A 9 6.53 5.23 -1.10
C CYS A 9 7.02 5.23 -2.56
N ASN A 10 7.97 4.37 -2.94
CA ASN A 10 8.40 4.32 -4.34
C ASN A 10 7.27 3.88 -5.29
N GLU A 11 7.31 4.41 -6.51
CA GLU A 11 6.39 4.09 -7.60
C GLU A 11 7.01 3.08 -8.59
N SER A 12 7.83 2.14 -8.09
CA SER A 12 8.34 1.05 -8.93
C SER A 12 7.17 0.29 -9.58
N GLN A 13 7.36 -0.06 -10.85
CA GLN A 13 6.32 -0.62 -11.71
C GLN A 13 6.16 -2.14 -11.51
N GLU A 14 5.19 -2.74 -12.20
CA GLU A 14 4.90 -4.19 -12.22
C GLU A 14 4.67 -4.86 -10.85
N ARG A 15 4.04 -4.15 -9.90
CA ARG A 15 3.75 -4.65 -8.56
C ARG A 15 2.25 -4.71 -8.27
N TYR A 16 1.86 -5.73 -7.51
CA TYR A 16 0.48 -5.98 -7.09
C TYR A 16 0.45 -6.35 -5.61
N VAL A 17 -0.61 -5.94 -4.90
CA VAL A 17 -0.88 -6.35 -3.51
C VAL A 17 -2.12 -7.24 -3.48
N LEU A 18 -2.02 -8.38 -2.80
CA LEU A 18 -3.09 -9.37 -2.70
C LEU A 18 -3.21 -9.88 -1.27
N ALA A 19 -4.43 -10.22 -0.86
CA ALA A 19 -4.69 -10.98 0.36
C ALA A 19 -4.94 -12.45 0.00
N VAL A 20 -4.25 -13.37 0.67
CA VAL A 20 -4.36 -14.81 0.47
C VAL A 20 -4.62 -15.45 1.82
N ALA A 21 -5.64 -16.30 1.91
CA ALA A 21 -5.93 -17.04 3.14
C ALA A 21 -4.78 -18.04 3.43
N PRO A 22 -4.37 -18.23 4.70
CA PRO A 22 -3.23 -19.08 5.05
C PRO A 22 -3.28 -20.49 4.45
N GLU A 23 -4.47 -21.10 4.43
CA GLU A 23 -4.72 -22.43 3.86
C GLU A 23 -4.46 -22.54 2.35
N ASN A 24 -4.43 -21.40 1.64
CA ASN A 24 -4.19 -21.35 0.19
C ASN A 24 -2.74 -20.98 -0.17
N MET A 25 -1.87 -20.77 0.82
CA MET A 25 -0.50 -20.30 0.57
C MET A 25 0.35 -21.29 -0.21
N GLU A 26 0.21 -22.59 0.03
CA GLU A 26 0.94 -23.60 -0.74
C GLU A 26 0.55 -23.60 -2.23
N ALA A 27 -0.74 -23.45 -2.52
CA ALA A 27 -1.22 -23.35 -3.89
C ALA A 27 -0.72 -22.06 -4.57
N PHE A 28 -0.72 -20.93 -3.85
CA PHE A 28 -0.21 -19.66 -4.35
C PHE A 28 1.29 -19.73 -4.67
N ASP A 29 2.10 -20.25 -3.74
CA ASP A 29 3.54 -20.46 -3.93
C ASP A 29 3.84 -21.35 -5.15
N ALA A 30 3.11 -22.46 -5.31
CA ALA A 30 3.27 -23.36 -6.45
C ALA A 30 2.98 -22.66 -7.79
N ILE A 31 1.95 -21.80 -7.84
CA ILE A 31 1.63 -21.00 -9.04
C ILE A 31 2.76 -20.01 -9.33
N CYS A 32 3.19 -19.23 -8.34
CA CYS A 32 4.26 -18.24 -8.51
C CYS A 32 5.57 -18.88 -8.98
N LYS A 33 5.96 -20.03 -8.41
CA LYS A 33 7.15 -20.78 -8.82
C LYS A 33 7.06 -21.29 -10.25
N ARG A 34 5.89 -21.82 -10.66
CA ARG A 34 5.67 -22.28 -12.04
C ARG A 34 5.82 -21.14 -13.05
N GLU A 35 5.25 -19.98 -12.74
CA GLU A 35 5.27 -18.80 -13.62
C GLU A 35 6.52 -17.93 -13.47
N ARG A 36 7.42 -18.27 -12.54
CA ARG A 36 8.59 -17.46 -12.18
C ARG A 36 8.20 -16.03 -11.79
N ALA A 37 7.05 -15.89 -11.14
CA ALA A 37 6.55 -14.63 -10.62
C ALA A 37 7.12 -14.41 -9.21
N PRO A 38 8.03 -13.44 -9.01
CA PRO A 38 8.55 -13.14 -7.68
C PRO A 38 7.43 -12.62 -6.78
N TYR A 39 7.44 -13.04 -5.52
CA TYR A 39 6.51 -12.54 -4.51
C TYR A 39 7.18 -12.53 -3.14
N ALA A 40 6.59 -11.78 -2.20
CA ALA A 40 6.96 -11.79 -0.79
C ALA A 40 5.69 -11.66 0.06
N VAL A 41 5.66 -12.35 1.20
CA VAL A 41 4.67 -12.10 2.24
C VAL A 41 5.19 -10.93 3.08
N VAL A 42 4.49 -9.80 3.03
CA VAL A 42 4.94 -8.53 3.64
C VAL A 42 4.17 -8.15 4.89
N GLY A 43 3.17 -8.93 5.29
CA GLY A 43 2.36 -8.65 6.49
C GLY A 43 1.15 -9.56 6.61
N VAL A 44 0.34 -9.30 7.63
CA VAL A 44 -0.91 -10.01 7.93
C VAL A 44 -2.04 -9.00 8.10
N ALA A 45 -3.26 -9.39 7.71
CA ALA A 45 -4.44 -8.59 8.00
C ALA A 45 -4.86 -8.80 9.46
N THR A 46 -5.15 -7.72 10.16
CA THR A 46 -5.63 -7.71 11.55
C THR A 46 -7.07 -7.22 11.59
N GLU A 47 -7.81 -7.60 12.64
CA GLU A 47 -9.15 -7.07 12.90
C GLU A 47 -9.09 -5.59 13.32
N GLU A 48 -8.06 -5.24 14.11
CA GLU A 48 -7.81 -3.87 14.53
C GLU A 48 -7.50 -2.98 13.32
N ARG A 49 -8.17 -1.83 13.22
CA ARG A 49 -7.99 -0.86 12.13
C ARG A 49 -6.76 0.01 12.33
N HIS A 50 -5.60 -0.64 12.43
CA HIS A 50 -4.29 -0.03 12.69
C HIS A 50 -3.29 -0.44 11.61
N LEU A 51 -2.44 0.50 11.18
CA LEU A 51 -1.32 0.21 10.28
C LEU A 51 -0.01 0.29 11.06
N THR A 52 0.70 -0.83 11.08
CA THR A 52 2.03 -0.94 11.68
C THR A 52 3.03 -1.44 10.62
N LEU A 53 4.13 -0.74 10.45
CA LEU A 53 5.29 -1.13 9.64
C LEU A 53 6.49 -1.26 10.57
N GLU A 54 7.08 -2.44 10.62
CA GLU A 54 8.26 -2.75 11.43
C GLU A 54 9.51 -2.86 10.55
N ASP A 55 10.64 -2.41 11.07
CA ASP A 55 11.94 -2.54 10.42
C ASP A 55 12.90 -3.32 11.35
N SER A 56 13.13 -4.59 10.99
CA SER A 56 14.02 -5.48 11.73
C SER A 56 15.50 -5.14 11.56
N HIS A 57 15.89 -4.34 10.56
CA HIS A 57 17.28 -3.92 10.38
C HIS A 57 17.68 -2.84 11.39
N PHE A 58 16.74 -1.95 11.72
CA PHE A 58 16.96 -0.85 12.68
C PHE A 58 16.26 -1.06 14.04
N ASP A 59 15.59 -2.20 14.24
CA ASP A 59 14.86 -2.55 15.45
C ASP A 59 13.86 -1.45 15.88
N ASN A 60 13.07 -0.97 14.92
CA ASN A 60 12.10 0.11 15.14
C ASN A 60 10.80 -0.08 14.34
N THR A 61 9.86 0.85 14.53
CA THR A 61 8.53 0.82 13.90
C THR A 61 8.29 2.12 13.12
N PRO A 62 8.70 2.21 11.83
CA PRO A 62 8.61 3.45 11.06
C PRO A 62 7.19 4.00 10.85
N ILE A 63 6.16 3.14 10.87
CA ILE A 63 4.75 3.54 10.80
C ILE A 63 4.00 2.84 11.93
N ASP A 64 3.33 3.60 12.77
CA ASP A 64 2.46 3.07 13.82
C ASP A 64 1.30 4.05 14.02
N MET A 65 0.19 3.83 13.32
CA MET A 65 -0.96 4.73 13.40
C MET A 65 -2.33 4.09 13.06
N PRO A 66 -3.42 4.60 13.64
CA PRO A 66 -4.79 4.27 13.24
C PRO A 66 -5.09 4.57 11.75
N MET A 67 -5.88 3.68 11.12
CA MET A 67 -6.24 3.80 9.70
C MET A 67 -7.12 5.02 9.39
N ASP A 68 -7.90 5.51 10.35
CA ASP A 68 -8.74 6.70 10.19
C ASP A 68 -7.94 8.01 10.14
N ILE A 69 -6.78 8.07 10.81
CA ILE A 69 -5.82 9.16 10.67
C ILE A 69 -5.19 9.12 9.28
N LEU A 70 -4.69 7.96 8.85
CA LEU A 70 -4.04 7.79 7.54
C LEU A 70 -5.00 8.09 6.37
N LEU A 71 -6.24 7.62 6.46
CA LEU A 71 -7.27 7.80 5.43
C LEU A 71 -8.21 8.98 5.72
N GLY A 72 -7.82 9.84 6.66
CA GLY A 72 -8.58 11.02 7.04
C GLY A 72 -8.84 11.91 5.82
N LYS A 73 -10.08 12.33 5.65
CA LYS A 73 -10.47 13.16 4.50
C LYS A 73 -10.33 14.63 4.85
N THR A 74 -9.63 15.38 3.99
CA THR A 74 -9.70 16.84 4.01
C THR A 74 -11.09 17.31 3.60
N PRO A 75 -11.51 18.54 3.97
CA PRO A 75 -12.77 19.11 3.51
C PRO A 75 -12.90 19.05 1.98
N LYS A 76 -14.14 18.90 1.50
CA LYS A 76 -14.42 18.87 0.06
C LYS A 76 -14.04 20.21 -0.58
N MET A 77 -13.42 20.15 -1.76
CA MET A 77 -13.10 21.34 -2.55
C MET A 77 -14.39 21.96 -3.11
N HIS A 78 -14.63 23.24 -2.83
CA HIS A 78 -15.63 24.04 -3.51
C HIS A 78 -14.92 24.86 -4.58
N ARG A 79 -15.32 24.69 -5.86
CA ARG A 79 -14.78 25.48 -6.98
C ARG A 79 -15.88 26.38 -7.50
N GLU A 80 -15.59 27.68 -7.54
CA GLU A 80 -16.38 28.64 -8.29
C GLU A 80 -15.73 28.82 -9.67
N ALA A 81 -16.52 28.69 -10.72
CA ALA A 81 -16.07 28.85 -12.10
C ALA A 81 -17.19 29.48 -12.93
N THR A 82 -16.80 30.28 -13.92
CA THR A 82 -17.71 30.90 -14.88
C THR A 82 -17.47 30.35 -16.27
N THR A 83 -18.54 30.12 -17.02
CA THR A 83 -18.46 29.70 -18.42
C THR A 83 -17.98 30.85 -19.29
N LEU A 84 -16.90 30.64 -20.05
CA LEU A 84 -16.45 31.58 -21.08
C LEU A 84 -16.91 31.10 -22.45
N LYS A 85 -17.39 32.02 -23.30
CA LYS A 85 -17.58 31.76 -24.73
C LYS A 85 -16.24 31.98 -25.43
N VAL A 86 -15.88 31.06 -26.32
CA VAL A 86 -14.73 31.21 -27.21
C VAL A 86 -15.18 32.09 -28.38
N ASP A 87 -14.48 33.18 -28.63
CA ASP A 87 -14.70 34.01 -29.83
C ASP A 87 -14.11 33.30 -31.05
N SER A 88 -14.92 33.13 -32.10
CA SER A 88 -14.54 32.56 -33.40
C SER A 88 -13.90 33.59 -34.31
#